data_AF-A0A1I5WTM2-F1
#
_entry.id   AF-A0A1I5WTM2-F1
#
_cell.length_a   1.000
_cell.length_b   1.000
_cell.length_c   1.000
_cell.angle_alpha   90.00
_cell.angle_beta   90.00
_cell.angle_gamma   90.00
#
_symmetry.space_group_name_H-M   'P 1'
#
loop_
_entity.id
_entity.type
_entity.pdbx_description
1 polymer ?
#
loop_
_entity_poly.entity_id
_entity_poly.type
_entity_poly.pdbx_seq_one_letter_code
_entity_poly.pdbx_strand_id
1 'polypeptide(L)'
;MNQEKLYLYTMDMKYVRNLHSADDRVQSVSPQIHKSNRPFVGVVVICGEHQYCIPLDHPKPKHLTMKNDIDFTRIFHDEKLIGVMNFNNMIPVDNTLVKKMNIKINKNDSPETKAYKNLCANELDWIQKNQDAIVKKANKLYQMINSDKANNNLRKRCLDFKKLEDVLTKWQANKKK
;
A
#
# COMPACT_ATOMS: atom_id res chain seq x y z
N MET A 1 -20.27 -0.91 -4.80
CA MET A 1 -19.01 -0.18 -5.05
C MET A 1 -18.32 -0.87 -6.22
N ASN A 2 -17.97 -0.14 -7.28
CA ASN A 2 -17.23 -0.72 -8.40
C ASN A 2 -15.74 -0.79 -8.03
N GLN A 3 -15.25 -1.97 -7.68
CA GLN A 3 -13.85 -2.21 -7.31
C GLN A 3 -13.19 -3.05 -8.40
N GLU A 4 -12.18 -2.49 -9.06
CA GLU A 4 -11.38 -3.23 -10.03
C GLU A 4 -10.46 -4.25 -9.36
N LYS A 5 -9.91 -5.16 -10.15
CA LYS A 5 -8.95 -6.15 -9.67
C LYS A 5 -7.69 -5.46 -9.12
N LEU A 6 -7.23 -5.89 -7.94
CA LEU A 6 -6.03 -5.35 -7.31
C LEU A 6 -4.77 -5.85 -8.02
N TYR A 7 -3.80 -4.93 -8.14
CA TYR A 7 -2.47 -5.17 -8.68
C TYR A 7 -1.39 -4.55 -7.80
N LEU A 8 -0.14 -4.85 -8.12
CA LEU A 8 1.03 -4.23 -7.50
C LEU A 8 1.47 -3.01 -8.30
N TYR A 9 1.80 -1.95 -7.60
CA TYR A 9 2.21 -0.66 -8.15
C TYR A 9 3.48 -0.15 -7.49
N THR A 10 4.22 0.64 -8.24
CA THR A 10 5.23 1.59 -7.74
C THR A 10 4.62 2.99 -7.77
N MET A 11 5.05 3.85 -6.85
CA MET A 11 4.49 5.20 -6.68
C MET A 11 5.42 6.28 -7.21
N ASP A 12 4.85 7.42 -7.63
CA ASP A 12 5.63 8.62 -7.92
C ASP A 12 6.39 9.10 -6.67
N MET A 13 7.71 9.14 -6.77
CA MET A 13 8.58 9.46 -5.65
C MET A 13 8.46 10.92 -5.18
N LYS A 14 8.17 11.87 -6.08
CA LYS A 14 7.99 13.28 -5.70
C LYS A 14 6.70 13.42 -4.89
N TYR A 15 5.64 12.74 -5.30
CA TYR A 15 4.39 12.71 -4.57
C TYR A 15 4.54 12.07 -3.19
N VAL A 16 5.20 10.91 -3.08
CA VAL A 16 5.45 10.27 -1.77
C VAL A 16 6.25 11.19 -0.85
N ARG A 17 7.22 11.96 -1.37
CA ARG A 17 7.93 12.98 -0.56
C ARG A 17 6.99 14.09 -0.06
N ASN A 18 6.06 14.55 -0.89
CA ASN A 18 5.07 15.56 -0.46
C ASN A 18 4.16 15.02 0.66
N LEU A 19 3.72 13.77 0.54
CA LEU A 19 2.98 13.09 1.61
C LEU A 19 3.83 12.98 2.88
N HIS A 20 5.09 12.57 2.76
CA HIS A 20 6.02 12.48 3.89
C HIS A 20 6.27 13.83 4.57
N SER A 21 6.30 14.93 3.83
CA SER A 21 6.41 16.27 4.43
C SER A 21 5.17 16.65 5.24
N ALA A 22 4.00 16.10 4.90
CA ALA A 22 2.76 16.30 5.67
C ALA A 22 2.67 15.34 6.87
N ASP A 23 3.19 14.11 6.74
CA ASP A 23 3.21 13.08 7.79
C ASP A 23 4.44 12.19 7.61
N ASP A 24 5.42 12.30 8.52
CA ASP A 24 6.72 11.64 8.43
C ASP A 24 6.66 10.11 8.60
N ARG A 25 5.50 9.57 8.96
CA ARG A 25 5.24 8.13 9.05
C ARG A 25 4.94 7.52 7.68
N VAL A 26 4.75 8.33 6.63
CA VAL A 26 4.57 7.84 5.25
C VAL A 26 5.82 7.06 4.84
N GLN A 27 5.62 5.84 4.35
CA GLN A 27 6.76 4.99 4.01
C GLN A 27 7.54 5.52 2.82
N SER A 28 8.83 5.77 3.03
CA SER A 28 9.73 6.22 1.96
C SER A 28 9.88 5.19 0.84
N VAL A 29 9.95 5.71 -0.39
CA VAL A 29 10.26 4.98 -1.62
C VAL A 29 11.58 5.47 -2.24
N SER A 30 12.46 6.07 -1.45
CA SER A 30 13.71 6.65 -1.97
C SER A 30 14.72 5.56 -2.37
N PRO A 31 15.33 5.64 -3.58
CA PRO A 31 16.43 4.78 -3.98
C PRO A 31 17.65 4.87 -3.06
N GLN A 32 17.90 6.04 -2.45
CA GLN A 32 19.07 6.31 -1.60
C GLN A 32 19.13 5.43 -0.35
N ILE A 33 17.97 4.91 0.09
CA ILE A 33 17.86 3.99 1.24
C ILE A 33 17.42 2.59 0.78
N HIS A 34 17.59 2.28 -0.51
CA HIS A 34 17.20 1.02 -1.13
C HIS A 34 15.72 0.65 -0.93
N LYS A 35 14.82 1.65 -0.99
CA LYS A 35 13.36 1.47 -0.88
C LYS A 35 12.58 1.79 -2.16
N SER A 36 13.27 2.10 -3.26
CA SER A 36 12.63 2.45 -4.55
C SER A 36 11.72 1.39 -5.14
N ASN A 37 11.92 0.12 -4.75
CA ASN A 37 11.17 -0.99 -5.30
C ASN A 37 9.97 -1.38 -4.42
N ARG A 38 9.65 -0.63 -3.37
CA ARG A 38 8.55 -0.95 -2.46
C ARG A 38 7.23 -1.10 -3.24
N PRO A 39 6.61 -2.29 -3.25
CA PRO A 39 5.34 -2.49 -3.90
C PRO A 39 4.19 -1.92 -3.06
N PHE A 40 3.17 -1.44 -3.74
CA PHE A 40 1.89 -1.03 -3.16
C PHE A 40 0.77 -1.85 -3.79
N VAL A 41 -0.19 -2.27 -2.98
CA VAL A 41 -1.44 -2.89 -3.44
C VAL A 41 -2.45 -1.80 -3.75
N GLY A 42 -3.02 -1.83 -4.95
CA GLY A 42 -4.02 -0.86 -5.35
C GLY A 42 -4.70 -1.22 -6.67
N VAL A 43 -5.53 -0.34 -7.22
CA VAL A 43 -6.08 0.84 -6.51
C VAL A 43 -7.31 0.39 -5.71
N VAL A 44 -7.32 0.66 -4.41
CA VAL A 44 -8.45 0.34 -3.52
C VAL A 44 -9.40 1.52 -3.50
N VAL A 45 -10.70 1.29 -3.76
CA VAL A 45 -11.74 2.32 -3.67
C VAL A 45 -12.24 2.40 -2.23
N ILE A 46 -12.12 3.59 -1.64
CA ILE A 46 -12.49 3.91 -0.27
C ILE A 46 -13.72 4.82 -0.26
N CYS A 47 -14.76 4.37 0.43
CA CYS A 47 -16.06 5.05 0.54
C CYS A 47 -16.70 5.42 -0.81
N GLY A 48 -16.36 4.67 -1.88
CA GLY A 48 -16.92 4.87 -3.22
C GLY A 48 -16.31 6.01 -4.04
N GLU A 49 -15.39 6.80 -3.46
CA GLU A 49 -14.89 8.02 -4.07
C GLU A 49 -13.36 8.08 -4.07
N HIS A 50 -12.72 7.78 -2.94
CA HIS A 50 -11.29 8.01 -2.78
C HIS A 50 -10.50 6.80 -3.26
N GLN A 51 -9.38 7.04 -3.93
CA GLN A 51 -8.46 6.01 -4.41
C GLN A 51 -7.26 5.90 -3.49
N TYR A 52 -6.95 4.69 -3.03
CA TYR A 52 -5.86 4.42 -2.09
C TYR A 52 -4.95 3.29 -2.55
N CYS A 53 -3.69 3.37 -2.11
CA CYS A 53 -2.70 2.32 -2.23
C CYS A 53 -2.17 1.92 -0.85
N ILE A 54 -1.99 0.61 -0.63
CA ILE A 54 -1.54 0.06 0.65
C ILE A 54 -0.10 -0.46 0.49
N PRO A 55 0.87 0.02 1.28
CA PRO A 55 2.26 -0.43 1.14
C PRO A 55 2.42 -1.89 1.58
N LEU A 56 3.26 -2.61 0.84
CA LEU A 56 3.79 -3.92 1.22
C LEU A 56 5.20 -3.80 1.80
N ASP A 57 5.48 -4.64 2.79
CA ASP A 57 6.80 -4.84 3.38
C ASP A 57 7.18 -6.31 3.31
N HIS A 58 8.47 -6.58 3.14
CA HIS A 58 9.01 -7.92 3.38
C HIS A 58 8.85 -8.34 4.85
N PRO A 59 8.72 -9.65 5.12
CA PRO A 59 8.71 -10.18 6.48
C PRO A 59 9.97 -9.77 7.24
N LYS A 60 9.77 -9.37 8.49
CA LYS A 60 10.83 -9.06 9.47
C LYS A 60 10.63 -10.01 10.65
N PRO A 61 11.64 -10.25 11.51
CA PRO A 61 11.51 -11.16 12.65
C PRO A 61 10.26 -10.91 13.51
N LYS A 62 9.93 -9.63 13.76
CA LYS A 62 8.72 -9.25 14.50
C LYS A 62 7.40 -9.70 13.84
N HIS A 63 7.35 -9.84 12.52
CA HIS A 63 6.13 -10.23 11.80
C HIS A 63 5.78 -11.71 11.95
N LEU A 64 6.74 -12.55 12.39
CA LEU A 64 6.50 -13.97 12.63
C LEU A 64 5.49 -14.18 13.78
N THR A 65 5.60 -13.35 14.82
CA THR A 65 4.75 -13.41 16.02
C THR A 65 3.59 -12.42 15.97
N MET A 66 3.71 -11.34 15.20
CA MET A 66 2.65 -10.34 15.04
C MET A 66 1.40 -10.95 14.41
N LYS A 67 0.25 -10.74 15.06
CA LYS A 67 -1.05 -11.22 14.57
C LYS A 67 -1.66 -10.23 13.58
N ASN A 68 -2.57 -10.73 12.74
CA ASN A 68 -3.40 -9.86 11.91
C ASN A 68 -4.27 -8.98 12.83
N ASP A 69 -4.41 -7.72 12.46
CA ASP A 69 -5.25 -6.73 13.15
C ASP A 69 -6.07 -5.96 12.09
N ILE A 70 -6.89 -5.00 12.51
CA ILE A 70 -7.66 -4.15 11.61
C ILE A 70 -6.78 -3.31 10.68
N ASP A 71 -5.55 -3.00 11.11
CA ASP A 71 -4.61 -2.16 10.39
C ASP A 71 -3.43 -2.93 9.75
N PHE A 72 -3.42 -4.26 9.88
CA PHE A 72 -2.30 -5.10 9.45
C PHE A 72 -2.75 -6.47 8.95
N THR A 73 -2.14 -6.96 7.87
CA THR A 73 -2.37 -8.31 7.33
C THR A 73 -1.07 -8.96 6.90
N ARG A 74 -0.86 -10.21 7.30
CA ARG A 74 0.21 -11.10 6.81
C ARG A 74 -0.20 -11.79 5.50
N ILE A 75 0.75 -11.94 4.59
CA ILE A 75 0.59 -12.59 3.29
C ILE A 75 1.38 -13.89 3.29
N PHE A 76 0.71 -15.00 2.99
CA PHE A 76 1.29 -16.34 3.03
C PHE A 76 1.24 -17.00 1.66
N HIS A 77 2.24 -17.83 1.37
CA HIS A 77 2.26 -18.74 0.22
C HIS A 77 2.89 -20.04 0.69
N ASP A 78 2.19 -21.16 0.50
CA ASP A 78 2.56 -22.48 1.02
C ASP A 78 2.97 -22.45 2.51
N GLU A 79 2.09 -21.87 3.35
CA GLU A 79 2.26 -21.68 4.80
C GLU A 79 3.45 -20.80 5.22
N LYS A 80 4.27 -20.35 4.27
CA LYS A 80 5.39 -19.44 4.50
C LYS A 80 4.91 -17.99 4.47
N LEU A 81 5.31 -17.22 5.48
CA LEU A 81 5.13 -15.76 5.48
C LEU A 81 6.04 -15.15 4.42
N ILE A 82 5.43 -14.54 3.38
CA ILE A 82 6.16 -13.96 2.24
C ILE A 82 6.07 -12.44 2.17
N GLY A 83 5.08 -11.84 2.83
CA GLY A 83 4.89 -10.38 2.83
C GLY A 83 3.96 -9.93 3.95
N VAL A 84 3.89 -8.62 4.17
CA VAL A 84 2.92 -7.99 5.06
C VAL A 84 2.36 -6.72 4.44
N MET A 85 1.11 -6.39 4.78
CA MET A 85 0.36 -5.25 4.27
C MET A 85 -0.03 -4.33 5.43
N ASN A 86 0.41 -3.06 5.34
CA ASN A 86 0.25 -2.07 6.40
C ASN A 86 -0.86 -1.07 6.06
N PHE A 87 -2.10 -1.38 6.45
CA PHE A 87 -3.28 -0.54 6.16
C PHE A 87 -3.22 0.79 6.92
N ASN A 88 -2.61 0.82 8.11
CA ASN A 88 -2.33 2.07 8.83
C ASN A 88 -1.46 3.05 8.03
N ASN A 89 -0.69 2.56 7.05
CA ASN A 89 0.18 3.35 6.20
C ASN A 89 -0.34 3.50 4.76
N MET A 90 -1.62 3.21 4.50
CA MET A 90 -2.19 3.44 3.17
C MET A 90 -2.22 4.93 2.82
N ILE A 91 -2.02 5.24 1.54
CA ILE A 91 -1.91 6.61 1.04
C ILE A 91 -2.94 6.88 -0.07
N PRO A 92 -3.52 8.10 -0.12
CA PRO A 92 -4.40 8.48 -1.21
C PRO A 92 -3.60 8.68 -2.49
N VAL A 93 -4.17 8.33 -3.63
CA VAL A 93 -3.53 8.41 -4.96
C VAL A 93 -4.55 8.78 -6.02
N ASP A 94 -4.04 9.08 -7.21
CA ASP A 94 -4.81 8.99 -8.45
C ASP A 94 -4.04 8.11 -9.46
N ASN A 95 -4.72 7.71 -10.53
CA ASN A 95 -4.14 6.83 -11.56
C ASN A 95 -2.86 7.38 -12.22
N THR A 96 -2.59 8.70 -12.16
CA THR A 96 -1.36 9.31 -12.72
C THR A 96 -0.15 9.17 -11.79
N LEU A 97 -0.38 8.84 -10.52
CA LEU A 97 0.64 8.72 -9.48
C LEU A 97 1.15 7.29 -9.29
N VAL A 98 0.52 6.33 -9.95
CA VAL A 98 0.78 4.91 -9.79
C VAL A 98 1.24 4.29 -11.10
N LYS A 99 2.27 3.43 -11.03
CA LYS A 99 2.73 2.65 -12.18
C LYS A 99 2.65 1.17 -11.85
N LYS A 100 1.82 0.44 -12.60
CA LYS A 100 1.67 -1.01 -12.46
C LYS A 100 3.01 -1.69 -12.64
N MET A 101 3.35 -2.58 -11.72
CA MET A 101 4.61 -3.31 -11.74
C MET A 101 4.62 -4.35 -12.86
N ASN A 102 5.75 -4.45 -13.56
CA ASN A 102 6.01 -5.55 -14.49
C ASN A 102 6.64 -6.73 -13.74
N ILE A 103 5.81 -7.72 -13.41
CA ILE A 103 6.23 -8.95 -12.73
C ILE A 103 6.51 -10.10 -13.70
N LYS A 104 6.45 -9.87 -15.01
CA LYS A 104 6.76 -10.91 -16.01
C LYS A 104 8.26 -11.20 -16.01
N ILE A 105 8.61 -12.47 -15.86
CA ILE A 105 9.99 -12.93 -15.94
C ILE A 105 10.45 -12.99 -17.40
N ASN A 106 11.62 -12.41 -17.66
CA ASN A 106 12.30 -12.45 -18.96
C ASN A 106 13.53 -13.35 -18.90
N LYS A 107 13.94 -13.88 -20.07
CA LYS A 107 15.13 -14.75 -20.18
C LYS A 107 16.40 -14.07 -19.63
N ASN A 108 16.55 -12.77 -19.94
CA ASN A 108 17.72 -11.95 -19.60
C ASN A 108 17.67 -11.36 -18.18
N ASP A 109 16.61 -11.62 -17.40
CA ASP A 109 16.57 -11.18 -16.00
C ASP A 109 17.66 -11.91 -15.20
N SER A 110 18.35 -11.18 -14.31
CA SER A 110 19.29 -11.76 -13.35
C SER A 110 18.57 -12.75 -12.41
N PRO A 111 19.28 -13.70 -11.78
CA PRO A 111 18.69 -14.60 -10.80
C PRO A 111 17.92 -13.87 -9.68
N GLU A 112 18.45 -12.76 -9.18
CA GLU A 112 17.84 -11.93 -8.13
C GLU A 112 16.56 -11.27 -8.64
N THR A 113 16.58 -10.76 -9.88
CA THR A 113 15.41 -10.15 -10.51
C THR A 113 14.30 -11.18 -10.71
N LYS A 114 14.65 -12.40 -11.13
CA LYS A 114 13.70 -13.52 -11.27
C LYS A 114 13.09 -13.90 -9.92
N ALA A 115 13.91 -14.03 -8.88
CA ALA A 115 13.44 -14.33 -7.52
C ALA A 115 12.49 -13.24 -6.99
N TYR A 116 12.82 -11.96 -7.19
CA TYR A 116 11.95 -10.85 -6.81
C TYR A 116 10.62 -10.86 -7.55
N LYS A 117 10.63 -11.09 -8.88
CA LYS A 117 9.40 -11.17 -9.67
C LYS A 117 8.52 -12.36 -9.28
N ASN A 118 9.12 -13.52 -8.97
CA ASN A 118 8.39 -14.67 -8.42
C ASN A 118 7.74 -14.35 -7.08
N LEU A 119 8.46 -13.69 -6.17
CA LEU A 119 7.91 -13.23 -4.90
C LEU A 119 6.70 -12.32 -5.11
N CYS A 120 6.83 -11.30 -5.95
CA CYS A 120 5.72 -10.39 -6.26
C CYS A 120 4.53 -11.11 -6.94
N ALA A 121 4.78 -12.13 -7.76
CA ALA A 121 3.72 -12.93 -8.37
C ALA A 121 2.95 -13.72 -7.31
N ASN A 122 3.64 -14.34 -6.35
CA ASN A 122 3.02 -15.07 -5.25
C ASN A 122 2.26 -14.13 -4.30
N GLU A 123 2.80 -12.96 -3.99
CA GLU A 123 2.10 -11.92 -3.23
C GLU A 123 0.83 -11.48 -3.96
N LEU A 124 0.91 -11.21 -5.27
CA LEU A 124 -0.21 -10.77 -6.09
C LEU A 124 -1.32 -11.83 -6.17
N ASP A 125 -0.97 -13.11 -6.34
CA ASP A 125 -1.92 -14.21 -6.34
C ASP A 125 -2.71 -14.25 -5.02
N TRP A 126 -2.00 -14.18 -3.88
CA TRP A 126 -2.65 -14.13 -2.57
C TRP A 126 -3.56 -12.90 -2.43
N ILE A 127 -3.08 -11.72 -2.85
CA ILE A 127 -3.84 -10.47 -2.80
C ILE A 127 -5.14 -10.58 -3.61
N GLN A 128 -5.08 -11.10 -4.83
CA GLN A 128 -6.24 -11.21 -5.70
C GLN A 128 -7.26 -12.23 -5.17
N LYS A 129 -6.79 -13.33 -4.56
CA LYS A 129 -7.65 -14.29 -3.86
C LYS A 129 -8.34 -13.70 -2.62
N ASN A 130 -7.72 -12.71 -1.97
CA ASN A 130 -8.21 -12.08 -0.73
C ASN A 130 -8.74 -10.65 -0.95
N GLN A 131 -9.00 -10.25 -2.18
CA GLN A 131 -9.29 -8.87 -2.55
C GLN A 131 -10.48 -8.29 -1.77
N ASP A 132 -11.59 -9.01 -1.68
CA ASP A 132 -12.79 -8.51 -1.00
C ASP A 132 -12.52 -8.24 0.47
N ALA A 133 -11.73 -9.09 1.13
CA ALA A 133 -11.33 -8.91 2.52
C ALA A 133 -10.40 -7.69 2.68
N ILE A 134 -9.47 -7.48 1.74
CA ILE A 134 -8.57 -6.31 1.73
C ILE A 134 -9.38 -5.02 1.58
N VAL A 135 -10.28 -4.95 0.60
CA VAL A 135 -11.09 -3.77 0.30
C VAL A 135 -12.02 -3.46 1.49
N LYS A 136 -12.67 -4.48 2.05
CA LYS A 136 -13.52 -4.34 3.24
C LYS A 136 -12.72 -3.86 4.45
N LYS A 137 -11.52 -4.40 4.68
CA LYS A 137 -10.65 -3.99 5.79
C LYS A 137 -10.19 -2.54 5.63
N ALA A 138 -9.74 -2.13 4.45
CA ALA A 138 -9.30 -0.77 4.18
C ALA A 138 -10.44 0.25 4.40
N ASN A 139 -11.63 -0.03 3.88
CA ASN A 139 -12.81 0.80 4.11
C ASN A 139 -13.19 0.89 5.59
N LYS A 140 -13.19 -0.24 6.30
CA LYS A 140 -13.48 -0.28 7.75
C LYS A 140 -12.47 0.55 8.54
N LEU A 141 -11.18 0.39 8.27
CA LEU A 141 -10.13 1.15 8.94
C LEU A 141 -10.30 2.66 8.69
N TYR A 142 -10.50 3.06 7.44
CA TYR A 142 -10.72 4.45 7.07
C TYR A 142 -11.88 5.08 7.84
N GLN A 143 -13.04 4.42 7.83
CA GLN A 143 -14.23 4.89 8.55
C GLN A 143 -13.99 4.97 10.07
N MET A 144 -13.27 3.99 10.64
CA MET A 144 -12.95 4.01 12.06
C MET A 144 -12.02 5.15 12.44
N ILE A 145 -10.97 5.40 11.66
CA ILE A 145 -10.03 6.51 11.91
C ILE A 145 -10.72 7.87 11.76
N ASN A 146 -11.63 8.02 10.80
CA ASN A 146 -12.34 9.27 10.53
C ASN A 146 -13.67 9.43 11.30
N SER A 147 -13.96 8.55 12.26
CA SER A 147 -15.09 8.68 13.19
C SER A 147 -14.58 8.59 14.62
N ASP A 148 -15.40 8.88 15.63
CA ASP A 148 -15.01 8.78 17.05
C ASP A 148 -14.80 7.34 17.55
N LYS A 149 -14.93 6.34 16.67
CA LYS A 149 -14.87 4.92 17.02
C LYS A 149 -13.45 4.36 17.17
N ALA A 150 -12.43 5.04 16.65
CA ALA A 150 -11.05 4.59 16.80
C ALA A 150 -10.48 4.98 18.17
N ASN A 151 -9.93 3.99 18.88
CA ASN A 151 -9.16 4.23 20.09
C ASN A 151 -7.85 5.00 19.79
N ASN A 152 -7.29 5.64 20.81
CA ASN A 152 -6.10 6.48 20.68
C ASN A 152 -4.87 5.73 20.14
N ASN A 153 -4.71 4.45 20.49
CA ASN A 153 -3.57 3.66 20.05
C ASN A 153 -3.64 3.36 18.55
N LEU A 154 -4.82 3.07 18.01
CA LEU A 154 -5.03 2.88 16.57
C LEU A 154 -4.79 4.19 15.82
N ARG A 155 -5.33 5.32 16.30
CA ARG A 155 -5.10 6.64 15.69
C ARG A 155 -3.62 7.01 15.61
N LYS A 156 -2.88 6.80 16.69
CA LYS A 156 -1.43 7.09 16.74
C LYS A 156 -0.61 6.28 15.73
N ARG A 157 -1.08 5.07 15.39
CA ARG A 157 -0.40 4.19 14.41
C ARG A 157 -0.79 4.49 12.95
N CYS A 158 -1.97 5.05 12.72
CA CYS A 158 -2.46 5.37 11.38
C CYS A 158 -2.01 6.76 10.91
N LEU A 159 -1.75 6.86 9.60
CA LEU A 159 -1.60 8.13 8.91
C LEU A 159 -2.88 8.96 9.04
N ASP A 160 -2.73 10.28 9.02
CA ASP A 160 -3.87 11.18 8.93
C ASP A 160 -4.41 11.19 7.50
N PHE A 161 -5.36 10.29 7.23
CA PHE A 161 -5.92 10.08 5.89
C PHE A 161 -6.49 11.36 5.27
N LYS A 162 -7.18 12.19 6.07
CA LYS A 162 -7.75 13.46 5.60
C LYS A 162 -6.68 14.49 5.26
N LYS A 163 -5.65 14.62 6.10
CA LYS A 163 -4.51 15.48 5.80
C LYS A 163 -3.79 15.06 4.51
N LEU A 164 -3.66 13.75 4.26
CA LEU A 164 -3.04 13.26 3.03
C LEU A 164 -3.93 13.45 1.79
N GLU A 165 -5.26 13.39 1.93
CA GLU A 165 -6.20 13.74 0.85
C GLU A 165 -6.03 15.21 0.44
N ASP A 166 -5.87 16.14 1.39
CA ASP A 166 -5.61 17.54 1.08
C ASP A 166 -4.30 17.73 0.28
N VAL A 167 -3.27 16.92 0.55
CA VAL A 167 -2.01 16.94 -0.21
C VAL A 167 -2.26 16.48 -1.64
N LEU A 168 -3.06 15.43 -1.85
CA LEU A 168 -3.45 14.96 -3.19
C LEU A 168 -4.22 16.04 -3.96
N THR A 169 -5.21 16.68 -3.33
CA THR A 169 -5.98 17.76 -3.95
C THR A 169 -5.09 18.92 -4.39
N LYS A 170 -4.15 19.35 -3.54
CA LYS A 170 -3.17 20.41 -3.88
C LYS A 170 -2.25 19.99 -5.02
N TRP A 171 -1.79 18.73 -5.02
CA TRP A 171 -0.97 18.17 -6.09
C TRP A 171 -1.68 18.23 -7.45
N GLN A 172 -2.96 17.81 -7.48
CA GLN A 172 -3.78 17.83 -8.69
C GLN A 172 -4.05 19.25 -9.20
N ALA A 173 -4.28 20.21 -8.30
CA ALA A 173 -4.48 21.61 -8.66
C ALA A 173 -3.22 22.23 -9.31
N ASN A 174 -2.03 21.88 -8.81
CA ASN A 174 -0.76 22.40 -9.33
C ASN A 174 -0.38 21.82 -10.70
N LYS A 175 -0.89 20.63 -11.08
CA LYS A 175 -0.69 20.06 -12.42
C LYS A 175 -1.59 20.67 -13.50
N LYS A 176 -2.66 21.36 -13.12
CA LYS A 176 -3.63 21.98 -14.05
C LYS A 176 -3.27 23.43 -14.42
N LYS A 177 -2.23 23.99 -13.80
CA LYS A 177 -1.62 25.28 -14.14
C LYS A 177 -0.43 25.03 -15.06
#